data_AF-A0A379XL47-F1
#
_entry.id   AF-A0A379XL47-F1
#
_cell.length_a   1.000
_cell.length_b   1.000
_cell.length_c   1.000
_cell.angle_alpha   90.00
_cell.angle_beta   90.00
_cell.angle_gamma   90.00
#
_symmetry.space_group_name_H-M   'P 1'
#
loop_
_entity.id
_entity.type
_entity.pdbx_description
1 polymer ?
#
loop_
_entity_poly.entity_id
_entity_poly.type
_entity_poly.pdbx_seq_one_letter_code
_entity_poly.pdbx_strand_id
1 'polypeptide(L)'
;MDFLSAFDGQINSHDQLISGLNSQIFFNTFFDYFLVPHPQGFESDLTMHYHSLLFQNVVTPLVVNQKIIRETPETVLFSKTGIPKGDIDIDRIKKQYDEQYRPVIDYQFSEYQSGYDATIEFNTDKNHIEYADIKMSESVKNNIEMNINSRIWRIL
;
A
#
# COMPACT_ATOMS: atom_id res chain seq x y z
N MET A 1 19.49 8.15 -20.63
CA MET A 1 18.17 7.51 -20.65
C MET A 1 17.15 8.62 -20.74
N ASP A 2 16.37 8.66 -21.81
CA ASP A 2 15.27 9.62 -21.93
C ASP A 2 14.16 9.24 -20.96
N PHE A 3 13.77 10.16 -20.08
CA PHE A 3 12.68 9.98 -19.12
C PHE A 3 11.40 9.45 -19.79
N LEU A 4 11.14 9.89 -21.03
CA LEU A 4 10.03 9.44 -21.85
C LEU A 4 10.15 7.96 -22.26
N SER A 5 11.34 7.48 -22.60
CA SER A 5 11.56 6.09 -23.03
C SER A 5 11.32 5.06 -21.91
N ALA A 6 11.57 5.45 -20.65
CA ALA A 6 11.30 4.59 -19.50
C ALA A 6 9.79 4.51 -19.19
N PHE A 7 9.08 5.64 -19.33
CA PHE A 7 7.62 5.68 -19.18
C PHE A 7 6.88 4.97 -20.32
N ASP A 8 7.37 5.11 -21.56
CA ASP A 8 6.82 4.40 -22.72
C ASP A 8 6.98 2.88 -22.56
N GLY A 9 8.09 2.41 -21.98
CA GLY A 9 8.27 0.99 -21.66
C GLY A 9 7.25 0.46 -20.65
N GLN A 10 6.95 1.23 -19.60
CA GLN A 10 5.96 0.89 -18.58
C GLN A 10 4.52 0.94 -19.09
N ILE A 11 4.18 1.90 -19.96
CA ILE A 11 2.84 2.03 -20.54
C ILE A 11 2.56 0.93 -21.58
N ASN A 12 3.58 0.50 -22.33
CA ASN A 12 3.44 -0.51 -23.38
C ASN A 12 3.43 -1.96 -22.87
N SER A 13 3.74 -2.19 -21.59
CA SER A 13 3.59 -3.49 -20.94
C SER A 13 2.37 -3.48 -20.03
N HIS A 14 1.32 -4.18 -20.44
CA HIS A 14 0.07 -4.31 -19.68
C HIS A 14 0.32 -4.75 -18.22
N ASP A 15 1.21 -5.72 -18.03
CA ASP A 15 1.56 -6.25 -16.70
C ASP A 15 2.29 -5.22 -15.83
N GLN A 16 3.18 -4.41 -16.43
CA GLN A 16 3.88 -3.35 -15.71
C GLN A 16 2.95 -2.18 -15.37
N LEU A 17 2.01 -1.85 -16.25
CA LEU A 17 0.98 -0.85 -16.00
C LEU A 17 0.07 -1.29 -14.84
N ILE A 18 -0.40 -2.54 -14.85
CA ILE A 18 -1.22 -3.09 -13.75
C ILE A 18 -0.41 -3.15 -12.46
N SER A 19 0.85 -3.59 -12.49
CA SER A 19 1.72 -3.57 -11.31
C SER A 19 1.91 -2.15 -10.77
N GLY A 20 2.09 -1.17 -11.66
CA GLY A 20 2.20 0.24 -11.30
C GLY A 20 0.93 0.79 -10.66
N LEU A 21 -0.24 0.48 -11.22
CA LEU A 21 -1.53 0.87 -10.66
C LEU A 21 -1.77 0.20 -9.30
N ASN A 22 -1.56 -1.11 -9.18
CA ASN A 22 -1.71 -1.85 -7.92
C ASN A 22 -0.73 -1.39 -6.83
N SER A 23 0.41 -0.80 -7.21
CA SER A 23 1.36 -0.20 -6.27
C SER A 23 0.88 1.15 -5.72
N GLN A 24 -0.07 1.82 -6.40
CA GLN A 24 -0.58 3.12 -5.98
C GLN A 24 -1.67 2.96 -4.92
N ILE A 25 -1.47 3.66 -3.80
CA ILE A 25 -2.41 3.74 -2.67
C ILE A 25 -3.84 4.06 -3.11
N PHE A 26 -3.98 4.95 -4.10
CA PHE A 26 -5.26 5.39 -4.60
C PHE A 26 -5.98 4.29 -5.38
N PHE A 27 -5.26 3.47 -6.15
CA PHE A 27 -5.91 2.42 -6.93
C PHE A 27 -6.59 1.38 -6.03
N ASN A 28 -5.90 0.91 -4.99
CA ASN A 28 -6.45 -0.04 -4.01
C ASN A 28 -7.56 0.54 -3.12
N THR A 29 -7.62 1.87 -3.02
CA THR A 29 -8.64 2.59 -2.25
C THR A 29 -9.89 2.84 -3.10
N PHE A 30 -9.72 3.25 -4.37
CA PHE A 30 -10.81 3.66 -5.26
C PHE A 30 -11.35 2.55 -6.15
N PHE A 31 -10.61 1.47 -6.43
CA PHE A 31 -11.07 0.38 -7.29
C PHE A 31 -11.23 -0.92 -6.49
N ASP A 32 -12.13 -0.85 -5.53
CA ASP A 32 -12.33 -1.89 -4.51
C ASP A 32 -13.66 -2.66 -4.68
N TYR A 33 -13.96 -3.58 -3.77
CA TYR A 33 -15.16 -4.43 -3.74
C TYR A 33 -16.49 -3.73 -4.13
N PHE A 34 -16.67 -2.46 -3.73
CA PHE A 34 -17.91 -1.72 -4.03
C PHE A 34 -18.04 -1.24 -5.48
N LEU A 35 -16.96 -1.29 -6.27
CA LEU A 35 -16.94 -0.86 -7.66
C LEU A 35 -16.67 -2.01 -8.65
N VAL A 36 -16.13 -3.13 -8.17
CA VAL A 36 -15.83 -4.32 -8.99
C VAL A 36 -16.41 -5.58 -8.34
N PRO A 37 -17.19 -6.40 -9.06
CA PRO A 37 -17.72 -7.65 -8.52
C PRO A 37 -16.59 -8.60 -8.08
N HIS A 38 -16.56 -8.97 -6.80
CA HIS A 38 -15.59 -9.93 -6.28
C HIS A 38 -16.27 -11.27 -5.99
N PRO A 39 -15.89 -12.36 -6.71
CA PRO A 39 -16.51 -13.67 -6.54
C PRO A 39 -16.23 -14.31 -5.17
N GLN A 40 -15.25 -13.79 -4.42
CA GLN A 40 -14.78 -14.34 -3.13
C GLN A 40 -15.44 -13.68 -1.91
N GLY A 41 -16.32 -12.69 -2.11
CA GLY A 41 -16.99 -11.97 -1.03
C GLY A 41 -16.13 -10.87 -0.38
N PHE A 42 -16.77 -10.01 0.42
CA PHE A 42 -16.14 -8.80 0.96
C PHE A 42 -14.98 -9.11 1.90
N GLU A 43 -15.09 -10.08 2.79
CA GLU A 43 -14.05 -10.35 3.81
C GLU A 43 -12.90 -11.25 3.30
N SER A 44 -12.66 -11.29 1.99
CA SER A 44 -11.58 -12.09 1.42
C SER A 44 -10.21 -11.41 1.58
N ASP A 45 -9.18 -12.22 1.88
CA ASP A 45 -7.79 -11.78 1.92
C ASP A 45 -7.34 -11.34 0.52
N LEU A 46 -6.85 -10.11 0.41
CA LEU A 46 -6.22 -9.58 -0.80
C LEU A 46 -4.71 -9.51 -0.61
N THR A 47 -3.94 -9.69 -1.68
CA THR A 47 -2.48 -9.47 -1.64
C THR A 47 -2.16 -8.13 -2.28
N MET A 48 -1.52 -7.24 -1.51
CA MET A 48 -1.00 -5.95 -1.97
C MET A 48 0.52 -6.02 -2.04
N HIS A 49 1.12 -5.49 -3.09
CA HIS A 49 2.57 -5.37 -3.22
C HIS A 49 3.02 -3.97 -2.80
N TYR A 50 3.55 -3.86 -1.58
CA TYR A 50 4.10 -2.61 -1.09
C TYR A 50 5.50 -2.38 -1.63
N HIS A 51 5.70 -1.28 -2.36
CA HIS A 51 7.01 -0.88 -2.84
C HIS A 51 7.70 -0.05 -1.78
N SER A 52 8.85 -0.52 -1.33
CA SER A 52 9.67 0.15 -0.32
C SER A 52 10.04 1.57 -0.74
N LEU A 53 9.94 2.50 0.20
CA LEU A 53 10.37 3.89 0.08
C LEU A 53 11.81 4.06 0.59
N LEU A 54 12.21 3.24 1.57
CA LEU A 54 13.54 3.27 2.16
C LEU A 54 14.60 2.52 1.33
N PHE A 55 14.20 1.52 0.55
CA PHE A 55 15.10 0.57 -0.11
C PHE A 55 14.71 0.34 -1.57
N GLN A 56 15.69 0.41 -2.46
CA GLN A 56 15.47 0.32 -3.90
C GLN A 56 15.17 -1.12 -4.37
N ASN A 57 14.12 -1.23 -5.17
CA ASN A 57 13.58 -2.48 -5.72
C ASN A 57 13.33 -3.55 -4.65
N VAL A 58 12.87 -3.13 -3.47
CA VAL A 58 12.32 -4.02 -2.45
C VAL A 58 10.80 -3.94 -2.54
N VAL A 59 10.16 -5.10 -2.69
CA VAL A 59 8.71 -5.23 -2.72
C VAL A 59 8.29 -6.16 -1.60
N THR A 60 7.44 -5.69 -0.70
CA THR A 60 6.92 -6.46 0.42
C THR A 60 5.48 -6.87 0.12
N PRO A 61 5.19 -8.17 -0.03
CA PRO A 61 3.81 -8.65 -0.10
C PRO A 61 3.12 -8.44 1.25
N LEU A 62 2.02 -7.71 1.24
CA LEU A 62 1.11 -7.51 2.36
C LEU A 62 -0.16 -8.33 2.11
N VAL A 63 -0.55 -9.15 3.09
CA VAL A 63 -1.89 -9.72 3.12
C VAL A 63 -2.81 -8.72 3.78
N VAL A 64 -3.75 -8.22 2.99
CA VAL A 64 -4.74 -7.21 3.36
C VAL A 64 -6.03 -7.92 3.74
N ASN A 65 -6.36 -7.80 5.03
CA ASN A 65 -7.65 -8.18 5.57
C ASN A 65 -8.58 -6.96 5.55
N GLN A 66 -9.85 -7.16 5.23
CA GLN A 66 -10.83 -6.09 5.25
C GLN A 66 -12.07 -6.45 6.05
N LYS A 67 -12.64 -5.45 6.74
CA LYS A 67 -13.72 -5.65 7.68
C LYS A 67 -14.68 -4.47 7.67
N ILE A 68 -15.97 -4.76 7.66
CA ILE A 68 -17.03 -3.76 7.81
C ILE A 68 -17.08 -3.30 9.28
N ILE A 69 -17.03 -1.99 9.49
CA ILE A 69 -17.15 -1.35 10.80
C ILE A 69 -18.60 -0.94 11.05
N ARG A 70 -19.25 -0.36 10.04
CA ARG A 70 -20.62 0.15 10.13
C ARG A 70 -21.26 0.17 8.76
N GLU A 71 -22.54 -0.18 8.69
CA GLU A 71 -23.38 -0.02 7.51
C GLU A 71 -24.57 0.88 7.83
N THR A 72 -24.92 1.73 6.87
CA THR A 72 -26.15 2.52 6.82
C THR A 72 -26.84 2.24 5.48
N PRO A 73 -28.08 2.71 5.26
CA PRO A 73 -28.73 2.54 3.96
C PRO A 73 -27.95 3.15 2.78
N GLU A 74 -27.15 4.18 3.03
CA GLU A 74 -26.46 4.95 1.98
C GLU A 74 -24.94 4.73 1.97
N THR A 75 -24.35 4.35 3.10
CA THR A 75 -22.90 4.25 3.26
C THR A 75 -22.44 2.99 3.97
N VAL A 76 -21.25 2.52 3.60
CA VAL A 76 -20.52 1.47 4.30
C VAL A 76 -19.17 2.02 4.73
N LEU A 77 -18.90 1.93 6.03
CA LEU A 77 -17.61 2.22 6.64
C LEU A 77 -16.88 0.89 6.88
N PHE A 78 -15.67 0.77 6.34
CA PHE A 78 -14.85 -0.43 6.48
C PHE A 78 -13.38 -0.08 6.70
N SER A 79 -12.65 -1.03 7.28
CA SER A 79 -11.20 -0.95 7.45
C SER A 79 -10.49 -1.98 6.61
N LYS A 80 -9.27 -1.64 6.19
CA LYS A 80 -8.29 -2.57 5.63
C LYS A 80 -7.03 -2.55 6.50
N THR A 81 -6.46 -3.72 6.79
CA THR A 81 -5.18 -3.85 7.49
C THR A 81 -4.30 -4.84 6.73
N GLY A 82 -3.14 -4.36 6.28
CA GLY A 82 -2.14 -5.10 5.54
C GLY A 82 -0.94 -5.45 6.41
N ILE A 83 -0.67 -6.74 6.55
CA ILE A 83 0.46 -7.26 7.32
C ILE A 83 1.41 -7.98 6.36
N PRO A 84 2.74 -7.80 6.48
CA PRO A 84 3.71 -8.51 5.66
C PRO A 84 3.56 -10.02 5.82
N LYS A 85 3.52 -10.73 4.68
CA LYS A 85 3.44 -12.19 4.68
C LYS A 85 4.21 -12.76 3.48
N GLY A 86 5.03 -13.78 3.74
CA GLY A 86 5.86 -14.42 2.73
C GLY A 86 7.33 -14.00 2.86
N ASP A 87 8.12 -14.34 1.85
CA ASP A 87 9.56 -14.14 1.86
C ASP A 87 9.91 -12.71 1.48
N ILE A 88 10.41 -11.95 2.47
CA ILE A 88 11.02 -10.63 2.27
C ILE A 88 12.53 -10.83 2.17
N ASP A 89 13.18 -10.22 1.17
CA ASP A 89 14.63 -10.26 0.99
C ASP A 89 15.35 -9.35 2.02
N ILE A 90 15.42 -9.85 3.26
CA ILE A 90 16.04 -9.14 4.40
C ILE A 90 17.53 -8.90 4.15
N ASP A 91 18.23 -9.83 3.47
CA ASP A 91 19.66 -9.68 3.18
C ASP A 91 19.91 -8.47 2.27
N ARG A 92 19.08 -8.29 1.23
CA ARG A 92 19.13 -7.12 0.37
C ARG A 92 18.81 -5.83 1.13
N ILE A 93 17.79 -5.84 1.98
CA ILE A 93 17.41 -4.69 2.80
C ILE A 93 18.57 -4.30 3.72
N LYS A 94 19.14 -5.26 4.44
CA LYS A 94 20.26 -5.06 5.34
C LYS A 94 21.48 -4.51 4.62
N LYS A 95 21.80 -5.07 3.44
CA LYS A 95 22.91 -4.55 2.61
C LYS A 95 22.71 -3.08 2.26
N GLN A 96 21.54 -2.71 1.75
CA GLN A 96 21.24 -1.31 1.43
C GLN A 96 21.27 -0.43 2.69
N TYR A 97 20.82 -0.94 3.83
CA TYR A 97 20.88 -0.21 5.08
C TYR A 97 22.32 0.07 5.55
N ASP A 98 23.17 -0.95 5.53
CA ASP A 98 24.59 -0.83 5.90
C ASP A 98 25.36 0.11 4.95
N GLU A 99 24.95 0.20 3.68
CA GLU A 99 25.56 1.08 2.68
C GLU A 99 25.07 2.53 2.77
N GLN A 100 23.77 2.75 2.99
CA GLN A 100 23.14 4.07 2.85
C GLN A 100 22.92 4.79 4.18
N TYR A 101 22.52 4.06 5.21
CA TYR A 101 22.06 4.66 6.47
C TYR A 101 23.10 4.52 7.58
N ARG A 102 23.66 3.33 7.79
CA ARG A 102 24.61 3.08 8.87
C ARG A 102 25.81 4.04 8.89
N PRO A 103 26.44 4.43 7.76
CA PRO A 103 27.57 5.37 7.79
C PRO A 103 27.17 6.79 8.25
N VAL A 104 25.88 7.12 8.19
CA VAL A 104 25.33 8.44 8.53
C VAL A 104 24.83 8.48 9.97
N ILE A 105 24.18 7.42 10.43
CA ILE A 105 23.52 7.39 11.76
C ILE A 105 24.21 6.49 12.79
N ASP A 106 25.18 5.66 12.37
CA ASP A 106 25.97 4.72 13.21
C ASP A 106 25.15 3.69 14.00
N TYR A 107 23.92 3.40 13.58
CA TYR A 107 23.05 2.40 14.22
C TYR A 107 23.03 1.10 13.41
N GLN A 108 23.16 -0.04 14.10
CA GLN A 108 23.11 -1.37 13.48
C GLN A 108 21.70 -1.71 13.01
N PHE A 109 21.59 -2.44 11.90
CA PHE A 109 20.31 -2.97 11.43
C PHE A 109 19.67 -3.86 12.51
N SER A 110 18.37 -3.68 12.74
CA SER A 110 17.58 -4.40 13.73
C SER A 110 16.58 -5.35 13.08
N GLU A 111 15.41 -4.84 12.72
CA GLU A 111 14.27 -5.58 12.19
C GLU A 111 13.55 -4.68 11.18
N TYR A 112 13.31 -5.21 9.98
CA TYR A 112 12.51 -4.53 8.97
C TYR A 112 11.02 -4.77 9.22
N GLN A 113 10.23 -3.71 9.20
CA GLN A 113 8.78 -3.75 9.38
C GLN A 113 8.10 -2.87 8.34
N SER A 114 6.96 -3.33 7.83
CA SER A 114 6.10 -2.51 6.98
C SER A 114 4.64 -2.80 7.30
N GLY A 115 3.75 -1.85 7.02
CA GLY A 115 2.32 -1.98 7.31
C GLY A 115 1.45 -1.09 6.45
N TYR A 116 0.19 -1.46 6.37
CA TYR A 116 -0.85 -0.70 5.69
C TYR A 116 -2.11 -0.71 6.54
N ASP A 117 -2.70 0.46 6.73
CA ASP A 117 -4.00 0.61 7.40
C ASP A 117 -4.84 1.62 6.63
N ALA A 118 -6.11 1.29 6.39
CA ALA A 118 -7.06 2.22 5.81
C ALA A 118 -8.40 2.14 6.52
N THR A 119 -9.09 3.28 6.61
CA THR A 119 -10.50 3.39 6.99
C THR A 119 -11.21 4.18 5.91
N ILE A 120 -12.24 3.61 5.31
CA ILE A 120 -12.90 4.14 4.12
C ILE A 120 -14.41 4.15 4.36
N GLU A 121 -15.06 5.29 4.12
CA GLU A 121 -16.51 5.41 4.04
C GLU A 121 -16.91 5.57 2.57
N PHE A 122 -17.65 4.59 2.06
CA PHE A 122 -18.10 4.53 0.68
C PHE A 122 -19.63 4.72 0.61
N ASN A 123 -20.09 5.57 -0.30
CA ASN A 123 -21.51 5.76 -0.59
C ASN A 123 -21.95 4.75 -1.65
N THR A 124 -22.77 3.78 -1.25
CA THR A 124 -23.21 2.68 -2.12
C THR A 124 -24.33 3.09 -3.08
N ASP A 125 -25.07 4.16 -2.79
CA ASP A 125 -26.10 4.72 -3.69
C ASP A 125 -25.45 5.56 -4.80
N LYS A 126 -24.46 6.38 -4.45
CA LYS A 126 -23.81 7.33 -5.36
C LYS A 126 -22.50 6.82 -5.98
N ASN A 127 -22.00 5.68 -5.52
CA ASN A 127 -20.78 5.02 -6.00
C ASN A 127 -19.50 5.87 -5.91
N HIS A 128 -19.25 6.49 -4.76
CA HIS A 128 -17.99 7.21 -4.50
C HIS A 128 -17.55 7.10 -3.04
N ILE A 129 -16.30 7.47 -2.78
CA ILE A 129 -15.76 7.62 -1.43
C ILE A 129 -16.24 8.95 -0.83
N GLU A 130 -16.86 8.90 0.35
CA GLU A 130 -17.16 10.10 1.16
C GLU A 130 -15.93 10.51 1.99
N TYR A 131 -15.20 9.52 2.51
CA TYR A 131 -14.01 9.70 3.32
C TYR A 131 -13.03 8.54 3.21
N ALA A 132 -11.73 8.83 3.24
CA ALA A 132 -10.69 7.82 3.48
C ALA A 132 -9.56 8.37 4.37
N ASP A 133 -9.09 7.59 5.34
CA ASP A 133 -7.83 7.77 6.08
C ASP A 133 -6.95 6.58 5.77
N ILE A 134 -5.77 6.81 5.19
CA ILE A 134 -4.88 5.77 4.72
C ILE A 134 -3.48 6.02 5.26
N LYS A 135 -2.88 4.97 5.81
CA LYS A 135 -1.54 4.98 6.39
C LYS A 135 -0.73 3.84 5.81
N MET A 136 0.48 4.15 5.38
CA MET A 136 1.52 3.17 5.08
C MET A 136 2.73 3.47 5.94
N SER A 137 3.30 2.43 6.54
CA SER A 137 4.48 2.52 7.36
C SER A 137 5.56 1.58 6.84
N GLU A 138 6.80 2.02 6.91
CA GLU A 138 7.99 1.23 6.66
C GLU A 138 9.06 1.65 7.66
N SER A 139 9.73 0.71 8.30
CA SER A 139 10.76 1.03 9.28
C SER A 139 11.84 -0.03 9.38
N VAL A 140 13.02 0.42 9.82
CA VAL A 140 13.99 -0.41 10.53
C VAL A 140 13.84 -0.05 12.00
N LYS A 141 13.30 -0.98 12.79
CA LYS A 141 12.84 -0.76 14.16
C LYS A 141 13.90 -0.05 15.01
N ASN A 142 13.50 1.01 15.70
CA ASN A 142 14.35 1.87 16.53
C ASN A 142 15.43 2.68 15.77
N ASN A 143 15.45 2.66 14.43
CA ASN A 143 16.48 3.35 13.65
C ASN A 143 15.87 4.40 12.73
N ILE A 144 15.05 3.96 11.75
CA ILE A 144 14.48 4.82 10.71
C ILE A 144 13.03 4.41 10.50
N GLU A 145 12.15 5.38 10.38
CA GLU A 145 10.73 5.19 10.12
C GLU A 145 10.31 6.14 8.99
N MET A 146 9.57 5.60 8.02
CA MET A 146 8.95 6.32 6.94
C MET A 146 7.45 6.05 6.95
N ASN A 147 6.66 7.12 7.05
CA ASN A 147 5.22 7.04 7.12
C ASN A 147 4.60 7.91 6.03
N ILE A 148 3.65 7.34 5.28
CA ILE A 148 2.75 8.08 4.41
C ILE A 148 1.38 8.12 5.09
N ASN A 149 0.83 9.31 5.26
CA ASN A 149 -0.54 9.51 5.69
C ASN A 149 -1.29 10.31 4.62
N SER A 150 -2.41 9.76 4.16
CA SER A 150 -3.31 10.40 3.21
C SER A 150 -4.71 10.43 3.76
N ARG A 151 -5.31 11.61 3.76
CA ARG A 151 -6.73 11.78 4.06
C ARG A 151 -7.46 12.38 2.88
N ILE A 152 -8.58 11.77 2.54
CA ILE A 152 -9.43 12.14 1.42
C ILE A 152 -10.79 12.52 1.99
N TRP A 153 -11.26 13.71 1.64
CA TRP A 153 -12.59 14.19 1.99
C TRP A 153 -13.31 14.58 0.72
N ARG A 154 -14.58 14.21 0.63
CA ARG A 154 -15.45 14.78 -0.37
C ARG A 154 -15.78 16.23 -0.01
N ILE A 155 -15.59 17.13 -0.97
CA ILE A 155 -16.07 18.51 -0.88
C ILE A 155 -17.40 18.59 -1.62
N LEU A 156 -18.38 19.26 -1.00
CA LEU A 156 -19.72 19.49 -1.54
C LEU A 156 -19.79 20.82 -2.29
#